data_AF-A0A5C6ILG4-F1
#
_entry.id   AF-A0A5C6ILG4-F1
#
_cell.length_a   1.000
_cell.length_b   1.000
_cell.length_c   1.000
_cell.angle_alpha   90.00
_cell.angle_beta   90.00
_cell.angle_gamma   90.00
#
_symmetry.space_group_name_H-M   'P 1'
#
loop_
_entity.id
_entity.type
_entity.pdbx_description
1 polymer ?
#
loop_
_entity_poly.entity_id
_entity_poly.type
_entity_poly.pdbx_seq_one_letter_code
_entity_poly.pdbx_strand_id
1 'polypeptide(L)'
;MTPVRRRSLLALPVLAVLLTGCGIRATQVPTDFGPAPSRVPCSLAGPDLATQTTRGVPVQVFLLCRESLVTVDRTVRVPEGTPDARRRVMVAQGLLNELAATPSPAERSAGYTTHVPGGLTVSGPAPHDPE
;
A
#
# COMPACT_ATOMS: atom_id res chain seq x y z
N MET A 1 -38.17 -55.40 44.88
CA MET A 1 -38.69 -54.71 43.68
C MET A 1 -38.33 -53.23 43.76
N THR A 2 -37.19 -52.84 43.20
CA THR A 2 -36.64 -51.47 43.30
C THR A 2 -37.15 -50.62 42.12
N PRO A 3 -37.84 -49.48 42.37
CA PRO A 3 -38.52 -48.67 41.33
C PRO A 3 -37.55 -47.74 40.58
N VAL A 4 -36.29 -48.12 40.43
CA VAL A 4 -35.22 -47.26 39.89
C VAL A 4 -35.30 -47.17 38.36
N ARG A 5 -35.80 -48.24 37.71
CA ARG A 5 -35.78 -48.35 36.24
C ARG A 5 -36.73 -47.40 35.51
N ARG A 6 -37.86 -47.02 36.12
CA ARG A 6 -38.83 -46.08 35.52
C ARG A 6 -38.43 -44.61 35.67
N ARG A 7 -37.74 -44.24 36.76
CA ARG A 7 -37.28 -42.86 36.99
C ARG A 7 -36.17 -42.47 36.00
N SER A 8 -35.31 -43.43 35.66
CA SER A 8 -34.22 -43.20 34.69
C SER A 8 -34.70 -42.96 33.26
N LEU A 9 -35.87 -43.51 32.88
CA LEU A 9 -36.43 -43.35 31.54
C LEU A 9 -37.00 -41.93 31.28
N LEU A 10 -37.45 -41.24 32.32
CA LEU A 10 -37.97 -39.86 32.22
C LEU A 10 -36.86 -38.81 32.37
N ALA A 11 -35.71 -39.17 32.95
CA ALA A 11 -34.59 -38.26 33.13
C ALA A 11 -33.93 -37.85 31.80
N LEU A 12 -33.85 -38.78 30.84
CA LEU A 12 -33.25 -38.54 29.53
C LEU A 12 -33.98 -37.46 28.70
N PRO A 13 -35.32 -37.54 28.49
CA PRO A 13 -36.02 -36.53 27.69
C PRO A 13 -36.05 -35.17 28.39
N VAL A 14 -36.14 -35.13 29.72
CA VAL A 14 -36.10 -33.87 30.49
C VAL A 14 -34.75 -33.19 30.36
N LEU A 15 -33.65 -33.94 30.44
CA LEU A 15 -32.30 -33.41 30.26
C LEU A 15 -32.07 -32.89 28.83
N ALA A 16 -32.60 -33.59 27.83
CA ALA A 16 -32.51 -33.16 26.43
C ALA A 16 -33.21 -31.80 26.21
N VAL A 17 -34.41 -31.59 26.77
CA VAL A 17 -35.15 -30.32 26.65
C VAL A 17 -34.39 -29.17 27.32
N LEU A 18 -33.78 -29.40 28.49
CA LEU A 18 -33.00 -28.38 29.19
C LEU A 18 -31.74 -27.99 28.41
N LEU A 19 -31.05 -28.96 27.79
CA LEU A 19 -29.85 -28.70 26.99
C LEU A 19 -30.17 -27.99 25.66
N THR A 20 -31.34 -28.24 25.06
CA THR A 20 -31.75 -27.57 23.81
C THR A 20 -32.47 -26.24 24.04
N GLY A 21 -32.92 -25.96 25.27
CA GLY A 21 -33.65 -24.74 25.64
C GLY A 21 -32.77 -23.54 25.98
N CYS A 22 -31.51 -23.75 26.38
CA CYS A 22 -30.52 -22.68 26.58
C CYS A 22 -29.78 -22.37 25.27
N GLY A 23 -30.54 -21.90 24.26
CA GLY A 23 -29.98 -21.51 22.97
C GLY A 23 -29.19 -20.21 23.07
N ILE A 24 -27.90 -20.26 22.72
CA ILE A 24 -27.14 -19.05 22.35
C ILE A 24 -27.84 -18.46 21.13
N ARG A 25 -28.64 -17.42 21.33
CA ARG A 25 -29.09 -16.60 20.20
C ARG A 25 -27.86 -15.88 19.70
N ALA A 26 -27.38 -16.28 18.53
CA ALA A 26 -26.45 -15.44 17.79
C ALA A 26 -27.19 -14.13 17.52
N THR A 27 -26.92 -13.11 18.32
CA THR A 27 -27.22 -11.73 17.95
C THR A 27 -26.30 -11.43 16.78
N GLN A 28 -26.75 -11.82 15.58
CA GLN A 28 -26.15 -11.36 14.35
C GLN A 28 -26.35 -9.86 14.34
N VAL A 29 -25.33 -9.14 14.82
CA VAL A 29 -25.21 -7.73 14.50
C VAL A 29 -25.09 -7.70 12.99
N PRO A 30 -25.96 -6.98 12.25
CA PRO A 30 -25.74 -6.73 10.84
C PRO A 30 -24.51 -5.82 10.75
N THR A 31 -23.33 -6.39 10.91
CA THR A 31 -22.10 -5.72 10.54
C THR A 31 -22.02 -5.84 9.04
N ASP A 32 -22.73 -4.93 8.38
CA ASP A 32 -22.35 -4.45 7.06
C ASP A 32 -20.95 -3.84 7.24
N PHE A 33 -19.93 -4.70 7.26
CA PHE A 33 -18.56 -4.28 7.05
C PHE A 33 -18.47 -3.89 5.58
N GLY A 34 -19.05 -2.73 5.25
CA GLY A 34 -18.59 -1.93 4.12
C GLY A 34 -17.06 -1.95 4.12
N PRO A 35 -16.43 -1.87 2.94
CA PRO A 35 -15.04 -2.26 2.70
C PRO A 35 -14.16 -1.90 3.89
N ALA A 36 -13.61 -2.91 4.57
CA ALA A 36 -12.84 -2.72 5.80
C ALA A 36 -11.85 -1.55 5.62
N PRO A 37 -11.83 -0.53 6.51
CA PRO A 37 -11.04 0.69 6.32
C PRO A 37 -9.52 0.43 6.29
N SER A 38 -9.08 -0.78 6.61
CA SER A 38 -7.69 -1.24 6.48
C SER A 38 -7.34 -1.78 5.10
N ARG A 39 -8.34 -2.11 4.27
CA ARG A 39 -8.17 -2.49 2.85
C ARG A 39 -8.40 -1.29 1.95
N VAL A 40 -7.78 -0.16 2.26
CA VAL A 40 -7.49 0.84 1.22
C VAL A 40 -6.50 0.18 0.26
N PRO A 41 -6.91 -0.19 -0.97
CA PRO A 41 -5.94 -0.62 -1.96
C PRO A 41 -5.05 0.59 -2.25
N CYS A 42 -3.74 0.38 -2.32
CA CYS A 42 -2.82 1.34 -2.91
C CYS A 42 -2.94 1.36 -4.46
N SER A 43 -4.12 1.04 -5.00
CA SER A 43 -4.45 1.33 -6.38
C SER A 43 -5.10 2.70 -6.39
N LEU A 44 -4.42 3.70 -6.95
CA LEU A 44 -5.08 4.92 -7.37
C LEU A 44 -6.09 4.53 -8.47
N ALA A 45 -7.33 4.26 -8.07
CA ALA A 45 -8.46 4.16 -8.98
C ALA A 45 -8.86 5.60 -9.36
N GLY A 46 -8.15 6.17 -10.32
CA GLY A 46 -8.46 7.49 -10.86
C GLY A 46 -7.93 7.56 -12.28
N PRO A 47 -8.72 8.03 -13.26
CA PRO A 47 -8.28 8.07 -14.64
C PRO A 47 -7.03 8.96 -14.79
N ASP A 48 -6.01 8.36 -15.42
CA ASP A 48 -4.87 8.86 -16.19
C ASP A 48 -4.92 10.31 -16.74
N LEU A 49 -5.20 11.30 -15.90
CA LEU A 49 -5.26 12.71 -16.32
C LEU A 49 -3.86 13.35 -16.45
N ALA A 50 -2.81 12.74 -15.87
CA ALA A 50 -1.44 13.21 -16.03
C ALA A 50 -0.82 12.84 -17.39
N THR A 51 -1.39 11.84 -18.07
CA THR A 51 -0.86 11.21 -19.28
C THR A 51 -1.22 12.00 -20.54
N GLN A 52 -2.20 12.90 -20.48
CA GLN A 52 -2.71 13.61 -21.67
C GLN A 52 -2.17 15.05 -21.83
N THR A 53 -1.53 15.64 -20.81
CA THR A 53 -1.26 17.10 -20.81
C THR A 53 0.23 17.50 -20.76
N THR A 54 1.18 16.56 -20.64
CA THR A 54 2.62 16.91 -20.55
C THR A 54 3.43 16.25 -21.67
N ARG A 55 4.13 17.07 -22.47
CA ARG A 55 5.23 16.62 -23.35
C ARG A 55 6.28 15.90 -22.49
N GLY A 56 6.37 14.57 -22.59
CA GLY A 56 7.28 13.75 -21.79
C GLY A 56 7.15 12.25 -22.10
N VAL A 57 8.11 11.46 -21.62
CA VAL A 57 8.13 10.00 -21.81
C VAL A 57 7.38 9.34 -20.63
N PRO A 58 6.35 8.50 -20.89
CA PRO A 58 5.69 7.74 -19.83
C PRO A 58 6.61 6.63 -19.34
N VAL A 59 6.73 6.48 -18.02
CA VAL A 59 7.52 5.44 -17.36
C VAL A 59 6.75 4.87 -16.18
N GLN A 60 6.99 3.60 -15.87
CA GLN A 60 6.38 2.93 -14.74
C GLN A 60 7.41 2.76 -13.63
N VAL A 61 7.06 3.16 -12.40
CA VAL A 61 7.93 3.01 -11.22
C VAL A 61 7.26 2.09 -10.19
N PHE A 62 8.05 1.30 -9.48
CA PHE A 62 7.57 0.42 -8.43
C PHE A 62 7.76 1.10 -7.07
N LEU A 63 6.66 1.34 -6.36
CA LEU A 63 6.65 1.96 -5.04
C LEU A 63 6.19 0.96 -3.98
N LEU A 64 6.75 1.06 -2.78
CA LEU A 64 6.34 0.23 -1.65
C LEU A 64 5.09 0.82 -1.00
N CYS A 65 4.04 0.01 -0.89
CA CYS A 65 2.90 0.25 -0.04
C CYS A 65 2.90 -0.81 1.06
N ARG A 66 3.23 -0.39 2.29
CA ARG A 66 3.47 -1.27 3.43
C ARG A 66 4.60 -2.26 3.12
N GLU A 67 4.26 -3.53 2.91
CA GLU A 67 5.20 -4.63 2.63
C GLU A 67 5.10 -5.13 1.17
N SER A 68 4.36 -4.42 0.31
CA SER A 68 4.11 -4.81 -1.08
C SER A 68 4.62 -3.77 -2.07
N LEU A 69 5.31 -4.19 -3.14
CA LEU A 69 5.67 -3.35 -4.29
C LEU A 69 4.46 -3.19 -5.24
N VAL A 70 4.18 -1.95 -5.66
CA VAL A 70 3.05 -1.59 -6.53
C VAL A 70 3.54 -0.66 -7.65
N THR A 71 3.07 -0.89 -8.88
CA THR A 71 3.41 -0.07 -10.06
C THR A 71 2.62 1.24 -10.10
N VAL A 72 3.31 2.33 -10.41
CA VAL A 72 2.73 3.67 -10.59
C VAL A 72 3.27 4.30 -11.86
N ASP A 73 2.38 4.80 -12.71
CA ASP A 73 2.76 5.48 -13.95
C ASP A 73 3.13 6.95 -13.69
N ARG A 74 4.23 7.39 -14.31
CA ARG A 74 4.81 8.74 -14.18
C ARG A 74 5.25 9.25 -15.55
N THR A 75 5.39 10.56 -15.70
CA THR A 75 5.89 11.19 -16.94
C THR A 75 7.18 11.96 -16.66
N VAL A 76 8.23 11.65 -17.43
CA VAL A 76 9.52 12.34 -17.33
C VAL A 76 9.60 13.40 -18.42
N ARG A 77 9.80 14.66 -18.03
CA ARG A 77 10.04 15.74 -19.00
C ARG A 77 11.45 15.64 -19.55
N VAL A 78 11.51 15.70 -20.86
CA VAL A 78 12.72 15.45 -21.62
C VAL A 78 12.85 16.58 -22.65
N PRO A 79 13.85 17.47 -22.54
CA PRO A 79 14.08 18.52 -23.54
C PRO A 79 14.40 17.87 -24.89
N GLU A 80 13.69 18.26 -25.95
CA GLU A 80 13.94 17.78 -27.31
C GLU A 80 15.41 17.98 -27.72
N GLY A 81 16.01 16.97 -28.37
CA GLY A 81 17.37 17.05 -28.92
C GLY A 81 18.54 16.87 -27.93
N THR A 82 18.32 16.56 -26.66
CA THR A 82 19.42 16.14 -25.77
C THR A 82 19.83 14.70 -26.06
N PRO A 83 21.12 14.40 -26.27
CA PRO A 83 21.60 13.02 -26.34
C PRO A 83 21.16 12.26 -25.09
N ASP A 84 20.60 11.06 -25.25
CA ASP A 84 19.96 10.33 -24.16
C ASP A 84 20.89 10.10 -22.95
N ALA A 85 22.17 9.86 -23.20
CA ALA A 85 23.17 9.76 -22.15
C ALA A 85 23.26 11.03 -21.27
N ARG A 86 23.27 12.21 -21.89
CA ARG A 86 23.37 13.50 -21.18
C ARG A 86 22.07 13.85 -20.44
N ARG A 87 20.94 13.45 -21.02
CA ARG A 87 19.61 13.61 -20.43
C ARG A 87 19.44 12.76 -19.17
N ARG A 88 19.88 11.50 -19.19
CA ARG A 88 19.86 10.61 -18.01
C ARG A 88 20.64 11.20 -16.84
N VAL A 89 21.83 11.74 -17.10
CA VAL A 89 22.67 12.40 -16.08
C VAL A 89 21.99 13.63 -15.50
N MET A 90 21.36 14.47 -16.35
CA MET A 90 20.62 15.64 -15.87
C MET A 90 19.44 15.26 -14.96
N VAL A 91 18.67 14.24 -15.33
CA VAL A 91 17.56 13.74 -14.49
C VAL A 91 18.08 13.20 -13.17
N ALA A 92 19.13 12.38 -13.20
CA ALA A 92 19.74 11.82 -12.00
C ALA A 92 20.27 12.91 -11.05
N GLN A 93 20.92 13.95 -11.59
CA GLN A 93 21.37 15.09 -10.80
C GLN A 93 20.20 15.84 -10.17
N GLY A 94 19.11 16.07 -10.92
CA GLY A 94 17.91 16.73 -10.40
C GLY A 94 17.31 15.97 -9.21
N LEU A 95 17.18 14.65 -9.32
CA LEU A 95 16.68 13.82 -8.23
C LEU A 95 17.59 13.87 -6.99
N LEU A 96 18.90 13.83 -7.20
CA LEU A 96 19.86 13.93 -6.09
C LEU A 96 19.76 15.27 -5.37
N ASN A 97 19.53 16.36 -6.12
CA ASN A 97 19.32 17.68 -5.53
C ASN A 97 18.05 17.75 -4.67
N GLU A 98 16.95 17.17 -5.13
CA GLU A 98 15.70 17.09 -4.34
C GLU A 98 15.89 16.28 -3.06
N LEU A 99 16.63 15.16 -3.12
CA LEU A 99 16.94 14.36 -1.93
C LEU A 99 17.83 15.12 -0.94
N ALA A 100 18.77 15.93 -1.43
CA ALA A 100 19.64 16.74 -0.59
C ALA A 100 18.97 18.00 -0.05
N ALA A 101 17.78 18.36 -0.55
CA ALA A 101 17.07 19.55 -0.12
C ALA A 101 16.55 19.38 1.32
N THR A 102 16.62 20.46 2.10
CA THR A 102 16.07 20.49 3.46
C THR A 102 14.56 20.28 3.40
N PRO A 103 13.98 19.31 4.16
CA PRO A 103 12.55 19.07 4.15
C PRO A 103 11.76 20.31 4.57
N SER A 104 10.67 20.57 3.85
CA SER A 104 9.76 21.69 4.12
C SER A 104 9.13 21.57 5.52
N PRO A 105 8.54 22.66 6.07
CA PRO A 105 7.87 22.60 7.36
C PRO A 105 6.76 21.55 7.45
N ALA A 106 5.96 21.39 6.38
CA ALA A 106 4.92 20.37 6.33
C ALA A 106 5.51 18.95 6.37
N GLU A 107 6.58 18.71 5.61
CA GLU A 107 7.28 17.42 5.60
C GLU A 107 7.94 17.10 6.94
N ARG A 108 8.55 18.10 7.59
CA ARG A 108 9.10 17.92 8.95
C ARG A 108 8.01 17.64 9.98
N SER A 109 6.85 18.29 9.89
CA SER A 109 5.71 18.00 10.76
C SER A 109 5.14 16.59 10.56
N ALA A 110 5.32 16.03 9.36
CA ALA A 110 5.01 14.63 9.04
C ALA A 110 6.17 13.66 9.39
N GLY A 111 7.29 14.16 9.94
CA GLY A 111 8.41 13.34 10.40
C GLY A 111 9.48 13.03 9.35
N TYR A 112 9.45 13.64 8.16
CA TYR A 112 10.46 13.41 7.14
C TYR A 112 11.79 14.12 7.48
N THR A 113 12.90 13.42 7.22
CA THR A 113 14.27 13.93 7.36
C THR A 113 15.09 13.52 6.14
N THR A 114 16.16 14.27 5.83
CA THR A 114 17.15 13.87 4.82
C THR A 114 18.52 13.68 5.46
N HIS A 115 19.24 12.66 5.00
CA HIS A 115 20.63 12.40 5.36
C HIS A 115 21.56 12.55 4.16
N VAL A 116 21.03 12.96 3.01
CA VAL A 116 21.82 13.16 1.79
C VAL A 116 22.59 14.46 1.93
N PRO A 117 23.94 14.43 1.93
CA PRO A 117 24.73 15.65 1.99
C PRO A 117 24.47 16.54 0.78
N GLY A 118 24.37 17.84 1.02
CA GLY A 118 24.34 18.83 -0.06
C GLY A 118 25.60 18.78 -0.92
N GLY A 119 25.44 19.06 -2.21
CA GLY A 119 26.57 19.19 -3.14
C GLY A 119 27.08 17.89 -3.76
N LEU A 120 26.40 16.76 -3.56
CA LEU A 120 26.69 15.55 -4.32
C LEU A 120 26.36 15.73 -5.81
N THR A 121 27.23 15.21 -6.68
CA THR A 121 27.09 15.33 -8.14
C THR A 121 27.06 13.98 -8.83
N VAL A 122 26.31 13.88 -9.92
CA VAL A 122 26.23 12.73 -10.80
C VAL A 122 26.97 13.05 -12.09
N SER A 123 27.93 12.20 -12.45
CA SER A 123 28.60 12.24 -13.75
C SER A 123 28.03 11.20 -14.71
N GLY A 124 28.30 11.38 -16.00
CA GLY A 124 27.99 10.37 -17.02
C GLY A 124 28.85 9.12 -16.92
N PRO A 125 28.58 8.13 -17.79
CA PRO A 125 29.39 6.91 -17.90
C PRO A 125 30.87 7.24 -18.17
N ALA A 126 31.74 6.36 -17.70
CA ALA A 126 33.17 6.45 -17.93
C ALA A 126 33.51 6.13 -19.41
N PRO A 127 34.67 6.58 -19.92
CA PRO A 127 35.05 6.36 -21.33
C PRO A 127 35.12 4.90 -21.78
N HIS A 128 35.13 3.94 -20.86
CA HIS A 128 35.24 2.51 -21.13
C HIS A 128 33.98 1.73 -20.75
N ASP A 129 32.90 2.43 -20.39
CA ASP A 129 31.63 1.79 -20.09
C ASP A 129 30.96 1.33 -21.39
N PRO A 130 30.34 0.14 -21.39
CA PRO A 130 29.56 -0.33 -22.53
C PRO A 130 28.30 0.54 -22.74
N GLU A 131 27.86 0.62 -24.00
CA GLU A 131 26.65 1.35 -24.42
C GLU A 131 25.35 0.74 -23.86
#